data_AF-A0A6I5CJQ6-F1
#
_entry.id   AF-A0A6I5CJQ6-F1
#
_cell.length_a   1.000
_cell.length_b   1.000
_cell.length_c   1.000
_cell.angle_alpha   90.00
_cell.angle_beta   90.00
_cell.angle_gamma   90.00
#
_symmetry.space_group_name_H-M   'P 1'
#
loop_
_entity.id
_entity.type
_entity.pdbx_description
1 polymer ?
#
loop_
_entity_poly.entity_id
_entity_poly.type
_entity_poly.pdbx_seq_one_letter_code
_entity_poly.pdbx_strand_id
1 'polypeptide(L)'
;MAQLVELDGRTFAVELEGDAPPQAVDGGLLLPPGRAAVLHGLGDALFYRHGHNSWSPCGWRRLSEAPLRIENAERRLTADDTVWDDPARHHSSAVAALQGPGGQVLLLGALGPDVARLTADRDTLVGWYERDGAPWFLAHGDEEEVFAAYARHLGERLGRSRKRAGNVWCSWYAYYENITEEQLTKDIAALRGLPFDVVQIDDGWERAVGDWEANDKFPSGMRALADRITDAGLRPGLWIAPFIVLPGSRTARERPELLLRDGDGDPVVAGHNWGTGYFALDLTLPAAQHHLRETIHRVSREWGYTYLKLDFVGAGAAPGVRSPDTGREAAYRTGLEIVREAAGPDAYLLGSGAPLLPSLGLVDGIRSGPDVAPLWEHYATQDPSDALARNAVVNTLHRLWQSPLLEVDPDVVYFRSRLNLLTEQQQGLLRDLADICGFRAVSDPPGWLRPDELEAMTAYLTARPEVRRLGRYRFALDGREVDFTTAVTPEAEQRYPIA
;
A
#
# COMPACT_ATOMS: atom_id res chain seq x y z
N MET A 1 -8.08 26.68 -25.49
CA MET A 1 -8.01 26.04 -26.83
C MET A 1 -7.17 24.79 -26.70
N ALA A 2 -7.55 23.68 -27.34
CA ALA A 2 -6.74 22.46 -27.31
C ALA A 2 -5.37 22.72 -27.97
N GLN A 3 -4.31 22.27 -27.30
CA GLN A 3 -2.94 22.34 -27.77
C GLN A 3 -2.58 20.98 -28.40
N LEU A 4 -1.76 20.97 -29.45
CA LEU A 4 -1.23 19.73 -30.02
C LEU A 4 0.12 19.42 -29.39
N VAL A 5 0.32 18.18 -28.99
CA VAL A 5 1.59 17.68 -28.45
C VAL A 5 2.04 16.46 -29.23
N GLU A 6 3.35 16.32 -29.41
CA GLU A 6 3.96 15.16 -30.07
C GLU A 6 4.59 14.26 -29.01
N LEU A 7 4.20 12.98 -29.00
CA LEU A 7 4.75 11.96 -28.11
C LEU A 7 4.99 10.69 -28.94
N ASP A 8 6.22 10.19 -28.95
CA ASP A 8 6.58 8.94 -29.65
C ASP A 8 6.10 8.92 -31.12
N GLY A 9 6.32 10.03 -31.83
CA GLY A 9 5.94 10.18 -33.24
C GLY A 9 4.43 10.26 -33.50
N ARG A 10 3.62 10.41 -32.45
CA ARG A 10 2.16 10.57 -32.53
C ARG A 10 1.71 11.90 -31.95
N THR A 11 0.84 12.57 -32.69
CA THR A 11 0.15 13.77 -32.24
C THR A 11 -1.02 13.42 -31.31
N PHE A 12 -1.09 14.09 -30.16
CA PHE A 12 -2.25 14.10 -29.28
C PHE A 12 -2.77 15.52 -29.11
N ALA A 13 -4.09 15.67 -28.95
CA ALA A 13 -4.68 16.94 -28.56
C ALA A 13 -4.87 16.95 -27.04
N VAL A 14 -4.42 18.03 -26.38
CA VAL A 14 -4.56 18.23 -24.94
C VAL A 14 -5.30 19.52 -24.65
N GLU A 15 -6.27 19.46 -23.74
CA GLU A 15 -6.94 20.62 -23.19
C GLU A 15 -6.46 20.82 -21.75
N LEU A 16 -5.89 21.98 -21.49
CA LEU A 16 -5.24 22.32 -20.23
C LEU A 16 -5.96 23.52 -19.60
N GLU A 17 -6.04 23.52 -18.28
CA GLU A 17 -6.42 24.69 -17.52
C GLU A 17 -5.31 25.76 -17.57
N GLY A 18 -5.65 26.95 -18.06
CA GLY A 18 -4.71 28.04 -18.27
C GLY A 18 -3.94 27.97 -19.59
N ASP A 19 -3.01 28.91 -19.78
CA ASP A 19 -2.30 29.13 -21.06
C ASP A 19 -0.83 28.65 -21.04
N ALA A 20 -0.38 28.07 -19.93
CA ALA A 20 1.00 27.58 -19.82
C ALA A 20 1.22 26.38 -20.78
N PRO A 21 2.28 26.38 -21.61
CA PRO A 21 2.52 25.30 -22.54
C PRO A 21 3.12 24.07 -21.82
N PRO A 22 2.88 22.85 -22.33
CA PRO A 22 3.62 21.66 -21.94
C PRO A 22 5.14 21.84 -22.08
N GLN A 23 5.91 21.26 -21.18
CA GLN A 23 7.37 21.32 -21.18
C GLN A 23 7.96 19.93 -21.46
N ALA A 24 8.88 19.84 -22.42
CA ALA A 24 9.59 18.59 -22.68
C ALA A 24 10.53 18.22 -21.52
N VAL A 25 10.48 16.96 -21.12
CA VAL A 25 11.34 16.37 -20.10
C VAL A 25 11.78 14.97 -20.51
N ASP A 26 12.72 14.39 -19.78
CA ASP A 26 13.14 13.02 -20.04
C ASP A 26 11.95 12.05 -19.94
N GLY A 27 11.72 11.28 -21.00
CA GLY A 27 10.65 10.29 -21.12
C GLY A 27 9.24 10.84 -21.40
N GLY A 28 9.03 12.15 -21.56
CA GLY A 28 7.69 12.68 -21.83
C GLY A 28 7.55 14.20 -21.71
N LEU A 29 6.38 14.64 -21.25
CA LEU A 29 6.02 16.05 -21.09
C LEU A 29 5.56 16.33 -19.65
N LEU A 30 5.92 17.49 -19.13
CA LEU A 30 5.28 18.08 -17.96
C LEU A 30 4.13 18.98 -18.43
N LEU A 31 2.92 18.65 -18.00
CA LEU A 31 1.76 19.52 -18.15
C LEU A 31 1.68 20.44 -16.91
N PRO A 32 1.23 21.70 -17.08
CA PRO A 32 1.09 22.64 -15.98
C PRO A 32 0.08 22.15 -14.92
N PRO A 33 0.10 22.74 -13.71
CA PRO A 33 -0.93 22.51 -12.71
C PRO A 33 -2.33 22.84 -13.22
N GLY A 34 -3.33 22.11 -12.71
CA GLY A 34 -4.74 22.29 -13.05
C GLY A 34 -5.34 21.05 -13.72
N ARG A 35 -6.56 21.19 -14.23
CA ARG A 35 -7.22 20.13 -15.01
C ARG A 35 -6.48 19.92 -16.34
N ALA A 36 -6.23 18.66 -16.68
CA ALA A 36 -5.63 18.24 -17.94
C ALA A 36 -6.47 17.14 -18.60
N ALA A 37 -6.89 17.35 -19.85
CA ALA A 37 -7.63 16.37 -20.64
C ALA A 37 -6.84 16.00 -21.89
N VAL A 38 -6.67 14.72 -22.16
CA VAL A 38 -6.02 14.19 -23.35
C VAL A 38 -7.08 13.52 -24.22
N LEU A 39 -7.25 14.01 -25.44
CA LEU A 39 -8.06 13.37 -26.46
C LEU A 39 -7.20 12.27 -27.11
N HIS A 40 -7.38 11.03 -26.67
CA HIS A 40 -6.41 9.97 -26.95
C HIS A 40 -6.72 9.19 -28.24
N GLY A 41 -7.98 9.07 -28.63
CA GLY A 41 -8.38 8.37 -29.86
C GLY A 41 -7.92 6.91 -29.91
N LEU A 42 -7.86 6.23 -28.77
CA LEU A 42 -7.43 4.82 -28.65
C LEU A 42 -8.63 3.84 -28.67
N GLY A 43 -9.87 4.33 -28.64
CA GLY A 43 -11.07 3.52 -28.66
C GLY A 43 -11.19 2.67 -27.40
N ASP A 44 -11.46 1.37 -27.56
CA ASP A 44 -11.61 0.42 -26.45
C ASP A 44 -10.26 -0.10 -25.92
N ALA A 45 -9.44 0.84 -25.44
CA ALA A 45 -8.14 0.57 -24.83
C ALA A 45 -8.26 -0.17 -23.49
N LEU A 46 -7.17 -0.81 -23.06
CA LEU A 46 -7.04 -1.25 -21.67
C LEU A 46 -6.70 -0.04 -20.80
N PHE A 47 -7.52 0.24 -19.80
CA PHE A 47 -7.33 1.25 -18.77
C PHE A 47 -6.67 0.65 -17.53
N TYR A 48 -5.53 1.21 -17.15
CA TYR A 48 -4.87 0.95 -15.88
C TYR A 48 -5.47 1.84 -14.78
N ARG A 49 -6.07 1.19 -13.80
CA ARG A 49 -6.51 1.81 -12.55
C ARG A 49 -5.43 1.63 -11.49
N HIS A 50 -5.00 2.73 -10.89
CA HIS A 50 -4.28 2.78 -9.64
C HIS A 50 -5.27 3.19 -8.54
N GLY A 51 -5.53 2.28 -7.59
CA GLY A 51 -6.43 2.55 -6.46
C GLY A 51 -5.78 3.50 -5.44
N HIS A 52 -6.61 4.17 -4.62
CA HIS A 52 -6.17 5.28 -3.75
C HIS A 52 -5.09 4.92 -2.72
N ASN A 53 -5.25 3.82 -2.00
CA ASN A 53 -4.34 3.37 -0.95
C ASN A 53 -3.87 1.92 -1.18
N SER A 54 -3.07 1.39 -0.24
CA SER A 54 -2.54 0.02 -0.26
C SER A 54 -3.54 -1.06 -0.67
N TRP A 55 -4.76 -1.01 -0.14
CA TRP A 55 -5.75 -2.08 -0.29
C TRP A 55 -6.71 -1.85 -1.45
N SER A 56 -6.66 -0.66 -2.06
CA SER A 56 -7.52 -0.30 -3.18
C SER A 56 -7.19 -1.13 -4.41
N PRO A 57 -8.19 -1.56 -5.20
CA PRO A 57 -7.94 -2.46 -6.30
C PRO A 57 -7.22 -1.75 -7.45
N CYS A 58 -6.14 -2.38 -7.91
CA CYS A 58 -5.24 -1.91 -8.96
C CYS A 58 -5.14 -2.96 -10.06
N GLY A 59 -5.24 -2.53 -11.33
CA GLY A 59 -5.22 -3.45 -12.45
C GLY A 59 -5.67 -2.83 -13.78
N TRP A 60 -5.62 -3.65 -14.83
CA TRP A 60 -6.07 -3.29 -16.18
C TRP A 60 -7.50 -3.80 -16.46
N ARG A 61 -8.34 -2.96 -17.08
CA ARG A 61 -9.69 -3.31 -17.58
C ARG A 61 -9.92 -2.68 -18.94
N ARG A 62 -10.71 -3.30 -19.83
CA ARG A 62 -11.12 -2.60 -21.05
C ARG A 62 -12.05 -1.45 -20.71
N LEU A 63 -11.97 -0.35 -21.46
CA LEU A 63 -12.89 0.78 -21.30
C LEU A 63 -14.37 0.39 -21.55
N SER A 64 -14.63 -0.69 -22.29
CA SER A 64 -15.94 -1.29 -22.48
C SER A 64 -16.43 -2.17 -21.32
N GLU A 65 -15.55 -2.57 -20.41
CA GLU A 65 -15.89 -3.36 -19.22
C GLU A 65 -16.31 -2.45 -18.06
N ALA A 66 -16.94 -3.05 -17.05
CA ALA A 66 -17.23 -2.36 -15.79
C ALA A 66 -15.95 -1.87 -15.10
N PRO A 67 -15.99 -0.71 -14.42
CA PRO A 67 -14.82 -0.13 -13.78
C PRO A 67 -14.32 -0.95 -12.58
N LEU A 68 -13.00 -0.84 -12.33
CA LEU A 68 -12.22 -1.30 -11.17
C LEU A 68 -13.02 -1.54 -9.87
N ARG A 69 -13.16 -0.54 -9.00
CA ARG A 69 -13.98 -0.41 -7.76
C ARG A 69 -14.19 -1.55 -6.73
N ILE A 70 -14.40 -1.08 -5.50
CA ILE A 70 -14.98 -1.81 -4.37
C ILE A 70 -16.47 -1.44 -4.30
N GLU A 71 -17.38 -2.40 -4.37
CA GLU A 71 -18.82 -2.08 -4.44
C GLU A 71 -19.42 -1.60 -3.13
N ASN A 72 -18.96 -2.14 -2.00
CA ASN A 72 -19.47 -1.79 -0.69
C ASN A 72 -18.93 -0.42 -0.23
N ALA A 73 -19.84 0.54 0.01
CA ALA A 73 -19.49 1.89 0.45
C ALA A 73 -18.80 1.94 1.82
N GLU A 74 -19.22 1.05 2.73
CA GLU A 74 -18.63 0.93 4.06
C GLU A 74 -17.18 0.43 3.97
N ARG A 75 -16.92 -0.57 3.12
CA ARG A 75 -15.57 -1.08 2.87
C ARG A 75 -14.69 -0.06 2.17
N ARG A 76 -15.25 0.75 1.25
CA ARG A 76 -14.52 1.84 0.59
C ARG A 76 -13.92 2.81 1.59
N LEU A 77 -14.60 3.18 2.67
CA LEU A 77 -14.03 4.07 3.69
C LEU A 77 -12.63 3.60 4.18
N THR A 78 -12.47 2.29 4.37
CA THR A 78 -11.18 1.69 4.77
C THR A 78 -10.23 1.51 3.58
N ALA A 79 -10.72 0.99 2.46
CA ALA A 79 -9.88 0.39 1.43
C ALA A 79 -9.77 1.15 0.10
N ASP A 80 -10.50 2.24 -0.12
CA ASP A 80 -10.37 3.10 -1.30
C ASP A 80 -10.88 4.51 -0.98
N ASP A 81 -11.08 5.37 -1.98
CA ASP A 81 -11.72 6.66 -1.75
C ASP A 81 -13.22 6.62 -2.06
N THR A 82 -14.06 6.72 -1.03
CA THR A 82 -15.51 6.75 -1.25
C THR A 82 -16.02 8.04 -1.89
N VAL A 83 -15.29 9.16 -1.81
CA VAL A 83 -15.71 10.46 -2.37
C VAL A 83 -15.65 10.44 -3.89
N TRP A 84 -14.66 9.73 -4.44
CA TRP A 84 -14.36 9.70 -5.87
C TRP A 84 -14.63 8.34 -6.53
N ASP A 85 -15.46 7.52 -5.88
CA ASP A 85 -15.99 6.31 -6.48
C ASP A 85 -16.96 6.65 -7.64
N ASP A 86 -16.79 5.98 -8.77
CA ASP A 86 -17.67 6.13 -9.94
C ASP A 86 -18.06 4.74 -10.48
N PRO A 87 -19.34 4.34 -10.38
CA PRO A 87 -19.79 3.03 -10.85
C PRO A 87 -19.95 2.97 -12.38
N ALA A 88 -19.91 4.10 -13.08
CA ALA A 88 -20.16 4.19 -14.52
C ALA A 88 -18.89 4.45 -15.33
N ARG A 89 -17.96 5.25 -14.82
CA ARG A 89 -16.71 5.61 -15.50
C ARG A 89 -15.50 4.94 -14.87
N HIS A 90 -14.54 4.60 -15.73
CA HIS A 90 -13.21 4.21 -15.29
C HIS A 90 -12.56 5.40 -14.59
N HIS A 91 -12.08 5.17 -13.38
CA HIS A 91 -11.50 6.19 -12.51
C HIS A 91 -10.26 5.64 -11.80
N SER A 92 -9.32 6.55 -11.50
CA SER A 92 -8.02 6.23 -10.91
C SER A 92 -7.57 7.30 -9.92
N SER A 93 -6.63 6.92 -9.05
CA SER A 93 -5.89 7.79 -8.14
C SER A 93 -4.46 7.93 -8.62
N ALA A 94 -3.85 9.11 -8.45
CA ALA A 94 -2.44 9.40 -8.75
C ALA A 94 -2.00 9.25 -10.23
N VAL A 95 -2.26 8.12 -10.88
CA VAL A 95 -1.87 7.84 -12.26
C VAL A 95 -2.90 6.97 -12.95
N ALA A 96 -3.10 7.19 -14.24
CA ALA A 96 -3.84 6.28 -15.10
C ALA A 96 -3.06 6.09 -16.40
N ALA A 97 -3.30 4.95 -17.04
CA ALA A 97 -2.67 4.65 -18.32
C ALA A 97 -3.64 3.95 -19.27
N LEU A 98 -3.46 4.13 -20.57
CA LEU A 98 -4.24 3.51 -21.62
C LEU A 98 -3.32 2.74 -22.55
N GLN A 99 -3.52 1.42 -22.66
CA GLN A 99 -2.84 0.61 -23.65
C GLN A 99 -3.69 0.48 -24.92
N GLY A 100 -3.18 1.03 -26.01
CA GLY A 100 -3.82 0.94 -27.32
C GLY A 100 -3.61 -0.41 -28.02
N PRO A 101 -4.23 -0.62 -29.19
CA PRO A 101 -4.10 -1.86 -29.96
C PRO A 101 -2.68 -2.24 -30.38
N GLY A 102 -1.79 -1.25 -30.51
CA GLY A 102 -0.37 -1.46 -30.85
C GLY A 102 0.51 -1.90 -29.68
N GLY A 103 -0.04 -1.99 -28.46
CA GLY A 103 0.68 -2.37 -27.25
C GLY A 103 1.34 -1.19 -26.52
N GLN A 104 1.48 -0.02 -27.16
CA GLN A 104 1.99 1.19 -26.52
C GLN A 104 1.01 1.73 -25.47
N VAL A 105 1.57 2.37 -24.44
CA VAL A 105 0.86 2.91 -23.30
C VAL A 105 0.94 4.43 -23.30
N LEU A 106 -0.23 5.08 -23.24
CA LEU A 106 -0.37 6.51 -22.90
C LEU A 106 -0.56 6.64 -21.39
N LEU A 107 0.35 7.30 -20.69
CA LEU A 107 0.33 7.49 -19.23
C LEU A 107 0.10 8.97 -18.89
N LEU A 108 -0.83 9.24 -17.97
CA LEU A 108 -1.02 10.53 -17.31
C LEU A 108 -0.88 10.33 -15.79
N GLY A 109 0.12 10.98 -15.18
CA GLY A 109 0.44 10.81 -13.75
C GLY A 109 0.62 12.14 -13.03
N ALA A 110 0.06 12.26 -11.83
CA ALA A 110 0.20 13.41 -10.95
C ALA A 110 1.61 13.50 -10.35
N LEU A 111 2.09 14.72 -10.09
CA LEU A 111 3.41 14.97 -9.53
C LEU A 111 3.40 15.76 -8.22
N GLY A 112 2.24 15.88 -7.57
CA GLY A 112 2.08 16.57 -6.29
C GLY A 112 1.37 15.73 -5.22
N PRO A 113 1.54 16.07 -3.94
CA PRO A 113 1.06 15.28 -2.80
C PRO A 113 -0.41 15.57 -2.40
N ASP A 114 -1.23 16.07 -3.31
CA ASP A 114 -2.66 16.31 -3.08
C ASP A 114 -3.50 15.25 -3.82
N VAL A 115 -4.81 15.24 -3.56
CA VAL A 115 -5.76 14.24 -4.05
C VAL A 115 -5.92 14.34 -5.57
N ALA A 116 -5.08 13.62 -6.29
CA ALA A 116 -5.14 13.52 -7.75
C ALA A 116 -6.14 12.46 -8.20
N ARG A 117 -7.06 12.86 -9.08
CA ARG A 117 -8.11 12.01 -9.66
C ARG A 117 -8.00 12.00 -11.17
N LEU A 118 -8.23 10.82 -11.73
CA LEU A 118 -8.27 10.63 -13.17
C LEU A 118 -9.50 9.85 -13.57
N THR A 119 -10.06 10.15 -14.73
CA THR A 119 -11.11 9.35 -15.37
C THR A 119 -10.78 9.11 -16.83
N ALA A 120 -11.22 7.98 -17.37
CA ALA A 120 -11.12 7.71 -18.79
C ALA A 120 -12.43 7.16 -19.35
N ASP A 121 -12.69 7.50 -20.60
CA ASP A 121 -13.65 6.84 -21.47
C ASP A 121 -12.97 6.48 -22.80
N ARG A 122 -13.73 6.19 -23.86
CA ARG A 122 -13.18 5.76 -25.16
C ARG A 122 -12.46 6.87 -25.93
N ASP A 123 -12.65 8.11 -25.53
CA ASP A 123 -12.18 9.29 -26.25
C ASP A 123 -11.22 10.15 -25.43
N THR A 124 -11.41 10.21 -24.11
CA THR A 124 -10.69 11.11 -23.21
C THR A 124 -10.05 10.42 -22.01
N LEU A 125 -8.87 10.90 -21.65
CA LEU A 125 -8.21 10.66 -20.36
C LEU A 125 -8.04 12.00 -19.66
N VAL A 126 -8.66 12.17 -18.50
CA VAL A 126 -8.74 13.46 -17.82
C VAL A 126 -8.22 13.34 -16.39
N GLY A 127 -7.30 14.23 -16.00
CA GLY A 127 -6.77 14.36 -14.65
C GLY A 127 -7.12 15.72 -14.03
N TRP A 128 -7.39 15.73 -12.72
CA TRP A 128 -7.54 16.94 -11.92
C TRP A 128 -7.13 16.66 -10.46
N TYR A 129 -6.95 17.72 -9.67
CA TYR A 129 -6.77 17.62 -8.23
C TYR A 129 -8.03 18.10 -7.51
N GLU A 130 -8.28 17.59 -6.31
CA GLU A 130 -9.35 18.09 -5.44
C GLU A 130 -9.11 19.55 -5.04
N ARG A 131 -7.85 19.94 -4.80
CA ARG A 131 -7.43 21.31 -4.44
C ARG A 131 -6.07 21.66 -5.05
N ASP A 132 -5.77 22.97 -5.08
CA ASP A 132 -4.49 23.68 -5.32
C ASP A 132 -3.60 23.31 -6.53
N GLY A 133 -3.83 22.15 -7.17
CA GLY A 133 -3.18 21.68 -8.39
C GLY A 133 -1.69 21.37 -8.23
N ALA A 134 -1.21 20.38 -8.97
CA ALA A 134 0.22 20.20 -9.21
C ALA A 134 0.46 19.75 -10.66
N PRO A 135 1.70 19.85 -11.17
CA PRO A 135 2.00 19.42 -12.54
C PRO A 135 1.63 17.95 -12.79
N TRP A 136 1.40 17.62 -14.06
CA TRP A 136 1.21 16.25 -14.52
C TRP A 136 2.38 15.81 -15.39
N PHE A 137 2.67 14.51 -15.39
CA PHE A 137 3.54 13.85 -16.34
C PHE A 137 2.70 13.15 -17.39
N LEU A 138 2.95 13.42 -18.66
CA LEU A 138 2.31 12.79 -19.81
C LEU A 138 3.37 12.09 -20.67
N ALA A 139 3.17 10.80 -20.96
CA ALA A 139 4.09 10.02 -21.79
C ALA A 139 3.34 9.02 -22.68
N HIS A 140 3.96 8.64 -23.80
CA HIS A 140 3.49 7.56 -24.67
C HIS A 140 4.70 6.70 -25.09
N GLY A 141 4.58 5.37 -25.03
CA GLY A 141 5.68 4.47 -25.40
C GLY A 141 5.51 3.05 -24.86
N ASP A 142 6.62 2.34 -24.67
CA ASP A 142 6.63 1.04 -23.98
C ASP A 142 6.15 1.18 -22.52
N GLU A 143 5.44 0.18 -22.02
CA GLU A 143 4.85 0.21 -20.67
C GLU A 143 5.92 0.39 -19.59
N GLU A 144 7.02 -0.35 -19.66
CA GLU A 144 8.04 -0.29 -18.62
C GLU A 144 8.76 1.06 -18.65
N GLU A 145 9.02 1.58 -19.85
CA GLU A 145 9.68 2.86 -20.04
C GLU A 145 8.84 4.04 -19.51
N VAL A 146 7.54 4.10 -19.83
CA VAL A 146 6.68 5.21 -19.38
C VAL A 146 6.46 5.20 -17.86
N PHE A 147 6.28 4.03 -17.26
CA PHE A 147 6.13 3.92 -15.80
C PHE A 147 7.46 4.18 -15.08
N ALA A 148 8.59 3.76 -15.63
CA ALA A 148 9.92 4.06 -15.07
C ALA A 148 10.24 5.56 -15.13
N ALA A 149 9.91 6.22 -16.25
CA ALA A 149 10.06 7.68 -16.38
C ALA A 149 9.17 8.42 -15.37
N TYR A 150 7.92 7.99 -15.19
CA TYR A 150 7.02 8.54 -14.18
C TYR A 150 7.56 8.37 -12.75
N ALA A 151 8.00 7.16 -12.39
CA ALA A 151 8.61 6.89 -11.08
C ALA A 151 9.85 7.76 -10.83
N ARG A 152 10.69 7.99 -11.84
CA ARG A 152 11.83 8.89 -11.72
C ARG A 152 11.40 10.32 -11.39
N HIS A 153 10.44 10.88 -12.14
CA HIS A 153 9.91 12.24 -11.89
C HIS A 153 9.23 12.38 -10.53
N LEU A 154 8.52 11.35 -10.06
CA LEU A 154 7.99 11.29 -8.70
C LEU A 154 9.10 11.33 -7.65
N GLY A 155 10.13 10.51 -7.82
CA GLY A 155 11.26 10.43 -6.88
C GLY A 155 12.07 11.73 -6.79
N GLU A 156 12.20 12.46 -7.90
CA GLU A 156 12.84 13.78 -7.94
C GLU A 156 12.03 14.86 -7.21
N ARG A 157 10.70 14.78 -7.23
CA ARG A 157 9.81 15.80 -6.66
C ARG A 157 9.38 15.53 -5.23
N LEU A 158 9.02 14.29 -4.92
CA LEU A 158 8.43 13.89 -3.64
C LEU A 158 9.40 13.08 -2.77
N GLY A 159 10.53 12.66 -3.33
CA GLY A 159 11.55 11.89 -2.64
C GLY A 159 11.41 10.38 -2.82
N ARG A 160 12.44 9.66 -2.35
CA ARG A 160 12.55 8.20 -2.41
C ARG A 160 13.23 7.67 -1.15
N SER A 161 12.98 6.42 -0.78
CA SER A 161 13.77 5.68 0.20
C SER A 161 14.56 4.55 -0.45
N ARG A 162 15.75 4.29 0.10
CA ARG A 162 16.61 3.16 -0.25
C ARG A 162 16.87 2.24 0.93
N LYS A 163 16.20 2.48 2.07
CA LYS A 163 16.32 1.58 3.20
C LYS A 163 15.75 0.21 2.84
N ARG A 164 16.20 -0.79 3.58
CA ARG A 164 15.76 -2.17 3.44
C ARG A 164 15.30 -2.69 4.81
N ALA A 165 14.12 -3.29 4.86
CA ALA A 165 13.60 -3.96 6.04
C ALA A 165 14.45 -5.18 6.41
N GLY A 166 14.95 -5.89 5.40
CA GLY A 166 15.52 -7.23 5.56
C GLY A 166 14.42 -8.29 5.55
N ASN A 167 14.72 -9.46 6.11
CA ASN A 167 13.73 -10.52 6.30
C ASN A 167 12.94 -10.27 7.59
N VAL A 168 11.62 -10.19 7.48
CA VAL A 168 10.73 -9.85 8.60
C VAL A 168 9.99 -11.09 9.06
N TRP A 169 9.98 -11.36 10.37
CA TRP A 169 8.96 -12.21 10.97
C TRP A 169 7.84 -11.34 11.52
N CYS A 170 6.58 -11.62 11.19
CA CYS A 170 5.40 -10.85 11.60
C CYS A 170 4.41 -11.74 12.36
N SER A 171 3.85 -11.30 13.49
CA SER A 171 2.95 -12.16 14.28
C SER A 171 1.52 -12.30 13.72
N TRP A 172 1.08 -11.45 12.78
CA TRP A 172 -0.33 -11.31 12.38
C TRP A 172 -0.93 -12.56 11.74
N TYR A 173 -0.38 -13.02 10.62
CA TYR A 173 -1.03 -14.04 9.78
C TYR A 173 -0.90 -15.47 10.30
N ALA A 174 -0.66 -15.62 11.61
CA ALA A 174 -0.75 -16.88 12.34
C ALA A 174 -1.64 -16.71 13.59
N TYR A 175 -1.41 -15.65 14.36
CA TYR A 175 -2.08 -15.46 15.66
C TYR A 175 -3.23 -14.46 15.63
N TYR A 176 -3.26 -13.56 14.65
CA TYR A 176 -4.12 -12.37 14.63
C TYR A 176 -4.01 -11.63 15.98
N GLU A 177 -5.11 -11.13 16.52
CA GLU A 177 -5.16 -10.39 17.79
C GLU A 177 -4.80 -11.25 19.03
N ASN A 178 -4.65 -12.58 18.89
CA ASN A 178 -4.47 -13.51 20.02
C ASN A 178 -3.01 -13.73 20.44
N ILE A 179 -2.16 -12.71 20.27
CA ILE A 179 -0.77 -12.73 20.74
C ILE A 179 -0.64 -12.53 22.26
N THR A 180 0.37 -13.15 22.86
CA THR A 180 0.73 -13.00 24.29
C THR A 180 2.24 -12.89 24.48
N GLU A 181 2.69 -12.26 25.58
CA GLU A 181 4.11 -12.17 25.91
C GLU A 181 4.77 -13.54 26.04
N GLU A 182 4.09 -14.52 26.64
CA GLU A 182 4.62 -15.87 26.83
C GLU A 182 4.88 -16.57 25.49
N GLN A 183 3.90 -16.50 24.58
CA GLN A 183 4.01 -17.13 23.25
C GLN A 183 5.12 -16.46 22.44
N LEU A 184 5.13 -15.13 22.37
CA LEU A 184 6.13 -14.39 21.61
C LEU A 184 7.54 -14.57 22.18
N THR A 185 7.69 -14.74 23.49
CA THR A 185 8.99 -15.06 24.10
C THR A 185 9.55 -16.39 23.59
N LYS A 186 8.68 -17.41 23.41
CA LYS A 186 9.09 -18.71 22.84
C LYS A 186 9.45 -18.57 21.37
N ASP A 187 8.66 -17.82 20.60
CA ASP A 187 8.90 -17.62 19.17
C ASP A 187 10.21 -16.84 18.94
N ILE A 188 10.45 -15.75 19.67
CA ILE A 188 11.71 -14.99 19.62
C ILE A 188 12.92 -15.89 19.90
N ALA A 189 12.83 -16.76 20.90
CA ALA A 189 13.89 -17.71 21.20
C ALA A 189 14.13 -18.70 20.05
N ALA A 190 13.07 -19.15 19.38
CA ALA A 190 13.15 -20.08 18.24
C ALA A 190 13.61 -19.40 16.93
N LEU A 191 13.36 -18.10 16.79
CA LEU A 191 13.82 -17.30 15.65
C LEU A 191 15.32 -16.98 15.73
N ARG A 192 15.92 -17.06 16.92
CA ARG A 192 17.35 -16.81 17.11
C ARG A 192 18.20 -17.74 16.23
N GLY A 193 19.01 -17.15 15.36
CA GLY A 193 19.90 -17.88 14.45
C GLY A 193 19.26 -18.30 13.13
N LEU A 194 17.95 -18.06 12.95
CA LEU A 194 17.31 -18.12 11.64
C LEU A 194 17.58 -16.82 10.86
N PRO A 195 17.50 -16.83 9.51
CA PRO A 195 17.84 -15.70 8.64
C PRO A 195 16.76 -14.60 8.64
N PHE A 196 16.36 -14.15 9.82
CA PHE A 196 15.49 -12.99 10.04
C PHE A 196 16.33 -11.79 10.52
N ASP A 197 15.91 -10.60 10.10
CA ASP A 197 16.50 -9.33 10.51
C ASP A 197 15.58 -8.58 11.49
N VAL A 198 14.26 -8.74 11.35
CA VAL A 198 13.23 -8.05 12.12
C VAL A 198 12.27 -9.05 12.73
N VAL A 199 11.89 -8.83 14.00
CA VAL A 199 10.72 -9.44 14.62
C VAL A 199 9.69 -8.35 14.85
N GLN A 200 8.63 -8.36 14.06
CA GLN A 200 7.54 -7.40 14.12
C GLN A 200 6.35 -7.99 14.87
N ILE A 201 6.01 -7.35 15.99
CA ILE A 201 4.81 -7.66 16.76
C ILE A 201 3.65 -6.88 16.15
N ASP A 202 2.60 -7.58 15.72
CA ASP A 202 1.43 -7.00 15.07
C ASP A 202 0.29 -6.69 16.06
N ASP A 203 -0.89 -6.33 15.55
CA ASP A 203 -2.08 -5.95 16.32
C ASP A 203 -2.47 -6.98 17.41
N GLY A 204 -2.93 -6.47 18.55
CA GLY A 204 -3.31 -7.25 19.74
C GLY A 204 -2.41 -7.05 20.97
N TRP A 205 -1.41 -6.16 20.93
CA TRP A 205 -0.55 -5.84 22.09
C TRP A 205 -1.09 -4.66 22.90
N GLU A 206 -1.79 -3.77 22.23
CA GLU A 206 -2.38 -2.54 22.73
C GLU A 206 -3.61 -2.80 23.61
N ARG A 207 -3.95 -1.85 24.47
CA ARG A 207 -5.18 -1.91 25.28
C ARG A 207 -6.43 -1.77 24.42
N ALA A 208 -6.36 -0.89 23.44
CA ALA A 208 -7.33 -0.68 22.38
C ALA A 208 -6.64 0.13 21.27
N VAL A 209 -7.13 0.04 20.03
CA VAL A 209 -6.70 0.96 18.97
C VAL A 209 -7.07 2.40 19.37
N GLY A 210 -6.04 3.24 19.48
CA GLY A 210 -6.10 4.60 20.04
C GLY A 210 -5.57 4.73 21.47
N ASP A 211 -5.35 3.61 22.17
CA ASP A 211 -4.75 3.53 23.50
C ASP A 211 -3.47 2.67 23.45
N TRP A 212 -2.41 3.27 22.90
CA TRP A 212 -1.13 2.62 22.59
C TRP A 212 -0.25 2.35 23.83
N GLU A 213 -0.74 1.47 24.70
CA GLU A 213 -0.14 0.96 25.93
C GLU A 213 -0.25 -0.57 25.96
N ALA A 214 0.68 -1.26 26.62
CA ALA A 214 0.60 -2.71 26.79
C ALA A 214 -0.70 -3.12 27.53
N ASN A 215 -1.40 -4.12 26.98
CA ASN A 215 -2.52 -4.77 27.64
C ASN A 215 -2.06 -5.86 28.64
N ASP A 216 -3.03 -6.50 29.31
CA ASP A 216 -2.76 -7.49 30.35
C ASP A 216 -2.08 -8.77 29.85
N LYS A 217 -2.05 -9.02 28.53
CA LYS A 217 -1.31 -10.14 27.91
C LYS A 217 0.20 -9.86 27.84
N PHE A 218 0.62 -8.64 28.14
CA PHE A 218 2.00 -8.15 28.13
C PHE A 218 2.39 -7.50 29.48
N PRO A 219 2.35 -8.27 30.59
CA PRO A 219 2.56 -7.73 31.94
C PRO A 219 3.95 -7.12 32.17
N SER A 220 4.98 -7.52 31.42
CA SER A 220 6.31 -6.89 31.52
C SER A 220 6.43 -5.60 30.70
N GLY A 221 5.41 -5.26 29.90
CA GLY A 221 5.40 -4.10 29.02
C GLY A 221 6.21 -4.28 27.72
N MET A 222 5.95 -3.42 26.74
CA MET A 222 6.52 -3.56 25.39
C MET A 222 8.03 -3.29 25.34
N ARG A 223 8.57 -2.43 26.22
CA ARG A 223 10.03 -2.23 26.32
C ARG A 223 10.76 -3.54 26.64
N ALA A 224 10.24 -4.33 27.57
CA ALA A 224 10.86 -5.60 27.94
C ALA A 224 10.84 -6.59 26.77
N LEU A 225 9.80 -6.58 25.95
CA LEU A 225 9.72 -7.41 24.74
C LEU A 225 10.71 -6.95 23.66
N ALA A 226 10.85 -5.63 23.45
CA ALA A 226 11.85 -5.07 22.55
C ALA A 226 13.29 -5.40 22.99
N ASP A 227 13.58 -5.32 24.30
CA ASP A 227 14.87 -5.72 24.86
C ASP A 227 15.15 -7.22 24.56
N ARG A 228 14.15 -8.11 24.73
CA ARG A 228 14.28 -9.54 24.39
C ARG A 228 14.56 -9.78 22.90
N ILE A 229 13.89 -9.07 22.01
CA ILE A 229 14.13 -9.18 20.56
C ILE A 229 15.56 -8.75 20.23
N THR A 230 16.01 -7.64 20.84
CA THR A 230 17.38 -7.12 20.68
C THR A 230 18.41 -8.11 21.20
N ASP A 231 18.18 -8.72 22.37
CA ASP A 231 19.06 -9.74 22.97
C ASP A 231 19.15 -11.02 22.12
N ALA A 232 18.13 -11.30 21.31
CA ALA A 232 18.14 -12.38 20.32
C ALA A 232 18.95 -12.02 19.05
N GLY A 233 19.45 -10.79 18.94
CA GLY A 233 20.20 -10.28 17.78
C GLY A 233 19.33 -9.80 16.64
N LEU A 234 18.05 -9.55 16.90
CA LEU A 234 17.03 -9.17 15.91
C LEU A 234 16.60 -7.71 16.14
N ARG A 235 16.10 -7.04 15.10
CA ARG A 235 15.56 -5.69 15.22
C ARG A 235 14.11 -5.73 15.74
N PRO A 236 13.77 -5.00 16.81
CA PRO A 236 12.38 -4.91 17.28
C PRO A 236 11.52 -4.11 16.30
N GLY A 237 10.43 -4.74 15.86
CA GLY A 237 9.37 -4.12 15.07
C GLY A 237 8.03 -4.08 15.79
N LEU A 238 7.23 -3.04 15.56
CA LEU A 238 5.91 -2.88 16.15
C LEU A 238 4.89 -2.36 15.15
N TRP A 239 3.69 -2.94 15.19
CA TRP A 239 2.51 -2.40 14.53
C TRP A 239 1.85 -1.33 15.37
N ILE A 240 1.38 -0.28 14.70
CA ILE A 240 0.56 0.77 15.29
C ILE A 240 -0.31 1.39 14.20
N ALA A 241 -1.55 1.78 14.55
CA ALA A 241 -2.46 2.50 13.65
C ALA A 241 -2.64 3.97 14.11
N PRO A 242 -1.60 4.81 13.99
CA PRO A 242 -1.43 5.99 14.83
C PRO A 242 -2.42 7.13 14.53
N PHE A 243 -3.16 7.05 13.42
CA PHE A 243 -4.09 8.10 12.99
C PHE A 243 -5.55 7.76 13.28
N ILE A 244 -5.83 6.59 13.84
CA ILE A 244 -7.19 6.15 14.17
C ILE A 244 -7.35 5.88 15.65
N VAL A 245 -8.60 5.99 16.10
CA VAL A 245 -9.03 5.58 17.43
C VAL A 245 -10.36 4.85 17.34
N LEU A 246 -10.56 3.83 18.18
CA LEU A 246 -11.88 3.20 18.30
C LEU A 246 -12.79 4.02 19.21
N PRO A 247 -14.12 4.05 18.98
CA PRO A 247 -15.07 4.77 19.81
C PRO A 247 -15.02 4.38 21.30
N GLY A 248 -14.67 3.12 21.58
CA GLY A 248 -14.53 2.60 22.95
C GLY A 248 -13.21 2.96 23.65
N SER A 249 -12.22 3.49 22.92
CA SER A 249 -10.93 3.86 23.50
C SER A 249 -11.06 4.97 24.54
N ARG A 250 -10.09 5.05 25.45
CA ARG A 250 -9.95 6.15 26.39
C ARG A 250 -9.67 7.45 25.65
N THR A 251 -8.80 7.42 24.64
CA THR A 251 -8.50 8.60 23.81
C THR A 251 -9.76 9.18 23.16
N ALA A 252 -10.63 8.37 22.56
CA ALA A 252 -11.87 8.87 21.95
C ALA A 252 -12.84 9.49 22.98
N ARG A 253 -12.93 8.92 24.19
CA ARG A 253 -13.88 9.35 25.24
C ARG A 253 -13.39 10.56 26.03
N GLU A 254 -12.12 10.58 26.40
CA GLU A 254 -11.54 11.62 27.25
C GLU A 254 -10.94 12.78 26.46
N ARG A 255 -10.54 12.55 25.21
CA ARG A 255 -9.89 13.54 24.34
C ARG A 255 -10.61 13.69 22.98
N PRO A 256 -11.95 13.86 22.95
CA PRO A 256 -12.71 13.95 21.71
C PRO A 256 -12.36 15.18 20.85
N GLU A 257 -11.68 16.18 21.42
CA GLU A 257 -11.18 17.35 20.69
C GLU A 257 -10.03 17.02 19.73
N LEU A 258 -9.45 15.81 19.79
CA LEU A 258 -8.42 15.36 18.85
C LEU A 258 -8.99 14.82 17.53
N LEU A 259 -10.30 14.55 17.48
CA LEU A 259 -10.93 13.84 16.39
C LEU A 259 -11.31 14.77 15.25
N LEU A 260 -11.12 14.28 14.02
CA LEU A 260 -11.64 14.92 12.81
C LEU A 260 -13.17 14.99 12.88
N ARG A 261 -13.73 16.15 12.54
CA ARG A 261 -15.17 16.40 12.57
C ARG A 261 -15.75 16.50 11.16
N ASP A 262 -16.99 16.10 11.00
CA ASP A 262 -17.76 16.37 9.78
C ASP A 262 -18.40 17.78 9.82
N GLY A 263 -19.28 18.07 8.85
CA GLY A 263 -19.97 19.36 8.75
C GLY A 263 -21.00 19.61 9.86
N ASP A 264 -21.48 18.55 10.52
CA ASP A 264 -22.43 18.61 11.62
C ASP A 264 -21.74 18.69 12.99
N GLY A 265 -20.42 18.51 13.02
CA GLY A 265 -19.58 18.57 14.21
C GLY A 265 -19.38 17.22 14.90
N ASP A 266 -19.85 16.14 14.29
CA ASP A 266 -19.70 14.77 14.79
C ASP A 266 -18.34 14.17 14.37
N PRO A 267 -17.77 13.22 15.13
CA PRO A 267 -16.53 12.56 14.74
C PRO A 267 -16.68 11.77 13.44
N VAL A 268 -15.74 11.98 12.49
CA VAL A 268 -15.74 11.27 11.21
C VAL A 268 -15.46 9.80 11.41
N VAL A 269 -16.37 8.94 10.96
CA VAL A 269 -16.12 7.50 10.78
C VAL A 269 -15.26 7.33 9.54
N ALA A 270 -13.97 7.07 9.75
CA ALA A 270 -12.98 6.97 8.68
C ALA A 270 -12.89 5.56 8.08
N GLY A 271 -13.62 4.59 8.64
CA GLY A 271 -13.78 3.25 8.11
C GLY A 271 -14.24 2.27 9.17
N HIS A 272 -14.26 0.99 8.80
CA HIS A 272 -14.81 -0.09 9.63
C HIS A 272 -13.80 -1.23 9.75
N ASN A 273 -13.60 -1.69 10.98
CA ASN A 273 -12.83 -2.88 11.34
C ASN A 273 -13.09 -3.26 12.81
N TRP A 274 -12.62 -4.41 13.29
CA TRP A 274 -12.86 -4.90 14.68
C TRP A 274 -14.35 -4.90 15.08
N GLY A 275 -15.25 -5.14 14.12
CA GLY A 275 -16.70 -5.15 14.33
C GLY A 275 -17.34 -3.78 14.61
N THR A 276 -16.62 -2.67 14.37
CA THR A 276 -17.15 -1.31 14.58
C THR A 276 -16.54 -0.30 13.59
N GLY A 277 -17.01 0.95 13.63
CA GLY A 277 -16.38 2.05 12.93
C GLY A 277 -15.22 2.62 13.74
N TYR A 278 -14.18 3.14 13.08
CA TYR A 278 -13.09 3.87 13.73
C TYR A 278 -13.10 5.35 13.32
N PHE A 279 -12.65 6.21 14.23
CA PHE A 279 -12.53 7.66 14.00
C PHE A 279 -11.10 8.03 13.58
N ALA A 280 -10.96 9.09 12.79
CA ALA A 280 -9.66 9.67 12.45
C ALA A 280 -9.26 10.79 13.42
N LEU A 281 -7.96 10.91 13.71
CA LEU A 281 -7.39 12.10 14.34
C LEU A 281 -7.34 13.26 13.35
N ASP A 282 -7.63 14.48 13.81
CA ASP A 282 -7.39 15.69 13.02
C ASP A 282 -5.93 16.11 13.11
N LEU A 283 -5.14 15.68 12.12
CA LEU A 283 -3.70 15.94 12.04
C LEU A 283 -3.35 17.42 11.81
N THR A 284 -4.33 18.31 11.65
CA THR A 284 -4.10 19.77 11.60
C THR A 284 -4.11 20.42 12.98
N LEU A 285 -4.65 19.74 14.00
CA LEU A 285 -4.73 20.27 15.35
C LEU A 285 -3.42 20.07 16.11
N PRO A 286 -2.82 21.13 16.70
CA PRO A 286 -1.59 21.01 17.49
C PRO A 286 -1.68 19.97 18.62
N ALA A 287 -2.85 19.82 19.25
CA ALA A 287 -3.08 18.84 20.30
C ALA A 287 -3.00 17.39 19.79
N ALA A 288 -3.53 17.12 18.59
CA ALA A 288 -3.46 15.80 17.96
C ALA A 288 -2.04 15.51 17.47
N GLN A 289 -1.37 16.51 16.89
CA GLN A 289 0.05 16.41 16.51
C GLN A 289 0.96 16.13 17.70
N HIS A 290 0.71 16.75 18.85
CA HIS A 290 1.44 16.47 20.09
C HIS A 290 1.17 15.05 20.59
N HIS A 291 -0.11 14.62 20.64
CA HIS A 291 -0.48 13.26 21.03
C HIS A 291 0.20 12.19 20.13
N LEU A 292 0.21 12.42 18.82
CA LEU A 292 0.90 11.57 17.86
C LEU A 292 2.42 11.52 18.11
N ARG A 293 3.05 12.68 18.28
CA ARG A 293 4.51 12.78 18.54
C ARG A 293 4.90 12.02 19.80
N GLU A 294 4.19 12.20 20.91
CA GLU A 294 4.47 11.49 22.16
C GLU A 294 4.27 9.98 22.03
N THR A 295 3.25 9.56 21.29
CA THR A 295 2.98 8.14 21.03
C THR A 295 4.12 7.49 20.26
N ILE A 296 4.55 8.11 19.15
CA ILE A 296 5.64 7.56 18.32
C ILE A 296 7.00 7.67 19.04
N HIS A 297 7.24 8.75 19.78
CA HIS A 297 8.44 8.92 20.61
C HIS A 297 8.55 7.78 21.63
N ARG A 298 7.47 7.49 22.36
CA ARG A 298 7.44 6.40 23.34
C ARG A 298 7.75 5.05 22.69
N VAL A 299 7.05 4.72 21.60
CA VAL A 299 7.25 3.46 20.87
C VAL A 299 8.70 3.33 20.38
N SER A 300 9.25 4.37 19.77
CA SER A 300 10.52 4.25 19.07
C SER A 300 11.73 4.49 19.96
N ARG A 301 11.67 5.54 20.79
CA ARG A 301 12.81 6.06 21.56
C ARG A 301 12.86 5.51 22.97
N GLU A 302 11.72 5.33 23.62
CA GLU A 302 11.67 4.82 25.00
C GLU A 302 11.61 3.30 25.05
N TRP A 303 10.84 2.67 24.16
CA TRP A 303 10.73 1.20 24.08
C TRP A 303 11.75 0.56 23.13
N GLY A 304 12.27 1.30 22.14
CA GLY A 304 13.34 0.82 21.26
C GLY A 304 12.89 0.14 19.96
N TYR A 305 11.63 0.29 19.56
CA TYR A 305 11.15 -0.24 18.27
C TYR A 305 11.63 0.62 17.10
N THR A 306 12.44 0.03 16.22
CA THR A 306 13.06 0.76 15.08
C THR A 306 12.59 0.26 13.72
N TYR A 307 11.64 -0.66 13.70
CA TYR A 307 10.81 -0.98 12.54
C TYR A 307 9.35 -0.72 12.92
N LEU A 308 8.66 0.19 12.23
CA LEU A 308 7.26 0.49 12.51
C LEU A 308 6.38 0.13 11.31
N LYS A 309 5.40 -0.75 11.52
CA LYS A 309 4.28 -0.94 10.60
C LYS A 309 3.19 0.05 10.98
N LEU A 310 3.02 1.08 10.16
CA LEU A 310 2.08 2.19 10.33
C LEU A 310 0.81 1.87 9.55
N ASP A 311 -0.22 1.40 10.22
CA ASP A 311 -1.41 0.84 9.59
C ASP A 311 -2.62 1.77 9.65
N PHE A 312 -3.59 1.55 8.75
CA PHE A 312 -4.78 2.39 8.59
C PHE A 312 -4.46 3.88 8.45
N VAL A 313 -3.25 4.22 8.01
CA VAL A 313 -2.80 5.63 7.99
C VAL A 313 -3.57 6.44 6.94
N GLY A 314 -4.17 5.81 5.93
CA GLY A 314 -5.07 6.47 4.99
C GLY A 314 -6.22 7.23 5.64
N ALA A 315 -6.63 6.85 6.87
CA ALA A 315 -7.63 7.58 7.64
C ALA A 315 -7.25 9.04 7.94
N GLY A 316 -5.94 9.38 7.97
CA GLY A 316 -5.48 10.77 8.09
C GLY A 316 -5.94 11.66 6.91
N ALA A 317 -6.25 11.03 5.76
CA ALA A 317 -6.79 11.66 4.56
C ALA A 317 -8.31 11.47 4.41
N ALA A 318 -9.03 11.11 5.49
CA ALA A 318 -10.48 11.02 5.45
C ALA A 318 -11.12 12.41 5.14
N PRO A 319 -12.25 12.45 4.41
CA PRO A 319 -13.01 13.69 4.23
C PRO A 319 -13.53 14.19 5.58
N GLY A 320 -13.47 15.51 5.80
CA GLY A 320 -13.88 16.14 7.05
C GLY A 320 -13.48 17.61 7.10
N VAL A 321 -13.99 18.32 8.10
CA VAL A 321 -13.73 19.73 8.36
C VAL A 321 -12.48 19.87 9.21
N ARG A 322 -11.54 20.69 8.75
CA ARG A 322 -10.24 20.96 9.40
C ARG A 322 -10.09 22.45 9.67
N SER A 323 -9.35 22.80 10.73
CA SER A 323 -9.01 24.19 11.06
C SER A 323 -7.54 24.30 11.47
N PRO A 324 -6.67 24.93 10.65
CA PRO A 324 -6.96 25.68 9.42
C PRO A 324 -7.47 24.80 8.26
N ASP A 325 -8.16 25.41 7.31
CA ASP A 325 -8.66 24.73 6.11
C ASP A 325 -7.47 24.17 5.30
N THR A 326 -7.29 22.85 5.38
CA THR A 326 -6.14 22.13 4.86
C THR A 326 -6.63 20.94 4.02
N GLY A 327 -6.02 20.70 2.86
CA GLY A 327 -6.30 19.51 2.05
C GLY A 327 -6.07 18.21 2.83
N ARG A 328 -6.92 17.20 2.60
CA ARG A 328 -6.89 15.97 3.40
C ARG A 328 -5.60 15.15 3.25
N GLU A 329 -5.01 15.10 2.05
CA GLU A 329 -3.71 14.44 1.86
C GLU A 329 -2.53 15.26 2.41
N ALA A 330 -2.66 16.59 2.48
CA ALA A 330 -1.68 17.43 3.18
C ALA A 330 -1.74 17.23 4.71
N ALA A 331 -2.93 17.05 5.29
CA ALA A 331 -3.10 16.69 6.70
C ALA A 331 -2.51 15.30 7.00
N TYR A 332 -2.79 14.31 6.16
CA TYR A 332 -2.14 12.99 6.22
C TYR A 332 -0.61 13.11 6.18
N ARG A 333 -0.08 13.89 5.23
CA ARG A 333 1.37 14.10 5.08
C ARG A 333 1.97 14.72 6.34
N THR A 334 1.30 15.70 6.94
CA THR A 334 1.70 16.31 8.21
C THR A 334 1.83 15.26 9.32
N GLY A 335 0.88 14.32 9.40
CA GLY A 335 0.98 13.18 10.33
C GLY A 335 2.22 12.33 10.09
N LEU A 336 2.51 11.95 8.84
CA LEU A 336 3.69 11.17 8.52
C LEU A 336 5.01 11.92 8.78
N GLU A 337 5.05 13.23 8.57
CA GLU A 337 6.21 14.07 8.91
C GLU A 337 6.49 14.02 10.42
N ILE A 338 5.44 14.11 11.25
CA ILE A 338 5.56 13.95 12.71
C ILE A 338 6.02 12.54 13.08
N VAL A 339 5.46 11.50 12.45
CA VAL A 339 5.89 10.12 12.70
C VAL A 339 7.37 9.94 12.35
N ARG A 340 7.82 10.44 11.19
CA ARG A 340 9.22 10.37 10.76
C ARG A 340 10.15 11.12 11.71
N GLU A 341 9.78 12.32 12.12
CA GLU A 341 10.54 13.12 13.08
C GLU A 341 10.67 12.40 14.43
N ALA A 342 9.55 11.93 14.99
CA ALA A 342 9.49 11.32 16.32
C ALA A 342 10.14 9.93 16.38
N ALA A 343 10.01 9.13 15.31
CA ALA A 343 10.65 7.82 15.23
C ALA A 343 12.18 7.94 15.06
N GLY A 344 12.62 9.01 14.41
CA GLY A 344 14.02 9.30 14.15
C GLY A 344 14.51 8.76 12.80
N PRO A 345 15.71 9.20 12.38
CA PRO A 345 16.23 8.95 11.04
C PRO A 345 16.57 7.49 10.77
N ASP A 346 16.83 6.68 11.80
CA ASP A 346 17.24 5.29 11.65
C ASP A 346 16.03 4.33 11.55
N ALA A 347 14.86 4.74 12.02
CA ALA A 347 13.66 3.91 12.00
C ALA A 347 13.26 3.55 10.56
N TYR A 348 12.91 2.29 10.32
CA TYR A 348 12.27 1.84 9.09
C TYR A 348 10.75 1.99 9.24
N LEU A 349 10.10 2.71 8.33
CA LEU A 349 8.64 2.91 8.35
C LEU A 349 7.97 2.19 7.18
N LEU A 350 7.12 1.23 7.49
CA LEU A 350 6.24 0.54 6.53
C LEU A 350 4.83 1.15 6.60
N GLY A 351 4.38 1.80 5.53
CA GLY A 351 3.00 2.30 5.43
C GLY A 351 2.02 1.21 4.98
N SER A 352 0.88 1.09 5.67
CA SER A 352 -0.22 0.19 5.33
C SER A 352 -1.56 0.92 5.36
N GLY A 353 -2.43 0.61 4.39
CA GLY A 353 -3.58 1.46 4.06
C GLY A 353 -3.14 2.87 3.60
N ALA A 354 -1.95 3.01 3.01
CA ALA A 354 -1.30 4.29 2.76
C ALA A 354 -1.52 4.81 1.33
N PRO A 355 -1.93 6.07 1.11
CA PRO A 355 -1.92 6.70 -0.20
C PRO A 355 -0.49 6.97 -0.69
N LEU A 356 -0.19 6.65 -1.95
CA LEU A 356 1.18 6.66 -2.49
C LEU A 356 1.82 8.06 -2.45
N LEU A 357 1.23 9.03 -3.17
CA LEU A 357 1.86 10.33 -3.44
C LEU A 357 2.26 11.08 -2.16
N PRO A 358 1.38 11.29 -1.17
CA PRO A 358 1.75 12.03 0.03
C PRO A 358 2.66 11.24 0.98
N SER A 359 2.85 9.92 0.77
CA SER A 359 3.77 9.08 1.56
C SER A 359 5.21 9.12 1.07
N LEU A 360 5.44 9.47 -0.21
CA LEU A 360 6.77 9.51 -0.79
C LEU A 360 7.69 10.48 -0.03
N GLY A 361 8.94 10.04 0.15
CA GLY A 361 9.96 10.73 0.93
C GLY A 361 9.84 10.59 2.45
N LEU A 362 8.74 10.03 2.97
CA LEU A 362 8.48 9.91 4.41
C LEU A 362 8.53 8.47 4.90
N VAL A 363 8.01 7.51 4.14
CA VAL A 363 8.07 6.07 4.45
C VAL A 363 9.16 5.34 3.66
N ASP A 364 9.58 4.18 4.16
CA ASP A 364 10.63 3.36 3.56
C ASP A 364 10.09 2.23 2.69
N GLY A 365 8.89 1.73 3.02
CA GLY A 365 8.13 0.80 2.20
C GLY A 365 6.62 1.02 2.35
N ILE A 366 5.86 0.46 1.41
CA ILE A 366 4.39 0.51 1.41
C ILE A 366 3.83 -0.88 1.07
N ARG A 367 2.82 -1.32 1.84
CA ARG A 367 1.97 -2.46 1.47
C ARG A 367 1.31 -2.18 0.13
N SER A 368 1.52 -3.06 -0.85
CA SER A 368 1.10 -2.85 -2.24
C SER A 368 -0.18 -3.58 -2.64
N GLY A 369 -0.87 -4.20 -1.69
CA GLY A 369 -2.14 -4.87 -1.93
C GLY A 369 -2.92 -5.09 -0.64
N PRO A 370 -4.15 -5.62 -0.74
CA PRO A 370 -4.90 -6.10 0.41
C PRO A 370 -4.15 -7.22 1.12
N ASP A 371 -4.63 -7.59 2.30
CA ASP A 371 -4.02 -8.64 3.11
C ASP A 371 -3.99 -9.98 2.37
N VAL A 372 -2.87 -10.69 2.49
CA VAL A 372 -2.86 -12.12 2.16
C VAL A 372 -3.71 -12.87 3.18
N ALA A 373 -4.22 -14.01 2.76
CA ALA A 373 -4.85 -14.96 3.65
C ALA A 373 -4.31 -16.35 3.37
N PRO A 374 -4.42 -17.30 4.31
CA PRO A 374 -4.06 -18.70 4.09
C PRO A 374 -5.08 -19.43 3.19
N LEU A 375 -5.60 -18.73 2.17
CA LEU A 375 -6.54 -19.19 1.17
C LEU A 375 -6.45 -18.30 -0.08
N TRP A 376 -6.61 -18.90 -1.26
CA TRP A 376 -6.40 -18.22 -2.54
C TRP A 376 -7.57 -17.31 -2.90
N GLU A 377 -8.79 -17.86 -2.87
CA GLU A 377 -10.08 -17.21 -3.12
C GLU A 377 -11.19 -18.01 -2.43
N HIS A 378 -12.37 -17.40 -2.24
CA HIS A 378 -13.58 -18.11 -1.83
C HIS A 378 -14.84 -17.42 -2.36
N TYR A 379 -15.94 -18.16 -2.44
CA TYR A 379 -17.20 -17.70 -3.04
C TYR A 379 -17.94 -16.63 -2.23
N ALA A 380 -17.57 -16.39 -0.97
CA ALA A 380 -18.32 -15.50 -0.08
C ALA A 380 -18.01 -14.01 -0.30
N THR A 381 -17.00 -13.70 -1.11
CA THR A 381 -16.61 -12.34 -1.45
C THR A 381 -16.17 -12.26 -2.91
N GLN A 382 -16.50 -11.15 -3.56
CA GLN A 382 -15.93 -10.73 -4.84
C GLN A 382 -15.22 -9.38 -4.70
N ASP A 383 -15.08 -8.90 -3.47
CA ASP A 383 -14.45 -7.61 -3.19
C ASP A 383 -12.94 -7.74 -3.44
N PRO A 384 -12.38 -6.96 -4.38
CA PRO A 384 -10.97 -7.07 -4.75
C PRO A 384 -10.02 -6.48 -3.69
N SER A 385 -10.55 -5.90 -2.61
CA SER A 385 -9.82 -5.42 -1.43
C SER A 385 -9.88 -6.38 -0.24
N ASP A 386 -10.60 -7.50 -0.37
CA ASP A 386 -10.74 -8.47 0.71
C ASP A 386 -9.44 -9.25 0.92
N ALA A 387 -9.27 -9.81 2.12
CA ALA A 387 -8.08 -10.54 2.52
C ALA A 387 -8.01 -11.90 1.81
N LEU A 388 -7.32 -11.95 0.67
CA LEU A 388 -7.15 -13.12 -0.19
C LEU A 388 -5.74 -13.12 -0.78
N ALA A 389 -5.08 -14.28 -0.78
CA ALA A 389 -3.75 -14.38 -1.41
C ALA A 389 -3.78 -13.97 -2.88
N ARG A 390 -4.85 -14.31 -3.63
CA ARG A 390 -5.01 -13.86 -5.02
C ARG A 390 -5.12 -12.33 -5.14
N ASN A 391 -5.93 -11.69 -4.29
CA ASN A 391 -6.10 -10.23 -4.33
C ASN A 391 -4.77 -9.51 -4.04
N ALA A 392 -4.01 -9.99 -3.05
CA ALA A 392 -2.69 -9.45 -2.71
C ALA A 392 -1.70 -9.57 -3.89
N VAL A 393 -1.65 -10.74 -4.55
CA VAL A 393 -0.82 -11.00 -5.74
C VAL A 393 -1.19 -10.05 -6.88
N VAL A 394 -2.47 -10.00 -7.23
CA VAL A 394 -2.95 -9.19 -8.38
C VAL A 394 -2.63 -7.72 -8.16
N ASN A 395 -2.93 -7.17 -6.98
CA ASN A 395 -2.68 -5.75 -6.71
C ASN A 395 -1.18 -5.40 -6.74
N THR A 396 -0.35 -6.25 -6.13
CA THR A 396 1.09 -5.98 -6.03
C THR A 396 1.78 -6.04 -7.39
N LEU A 397 1.44 -7.01 -8.25
CA LEU A 397 1.98 -7.08 -9.63
C LEU A 397 1.77 -5.77 -10.39
N HIS A 398 0.61 -5.13 -10.20
CA HIS A 398 0.25 -3.87 -10.84
C HIS A 398 0.89 -2.64 -10.19
N ARG A 399 1.63 -2.80 -9.10
CA ARG A 399 2.32 -1.72 -8.37
C ARG A 399 3.84 -1.88 -8.33
N LEU A 400 4.42 -2.91 -8.97
CA LEU A 400 5.87 -3.16 -9.02
C LEU A 400 6.70 -1.98 -9.55
N TRP A 401 6.09 -1.12 -10.39
CA TRP A 401 6.72 0.10 -10.89
C TRP A 401 7.11 1.10 -9.77
N GLN A 402 6.60 0.94 -8.55
CA GLN A 402 6.93 1.75 -7.38
C GLN A 402 8.27 1.39 -6.74
N SER A 403 8.86 0.23 -7.09
CA SER A 403 10.12 -0.25 -6.50
C SER A 403 11.33 0.71 -6.58
N PRO A 404 11.45 1.61 -7.58
CA PRO A 404 12.52 2.63 -7.58
C PRO A 404 12.32 3.75 -6.55
N LEU A 405 11.10 3.90 -6.01
CA LEU A 405 10.70 4.94 -5.06
C LEU A 405 10.88 4.49 -3.60
N LEU A 406 10.53 3.24 -3.29
CA LEU A 406 10.51 2.65 -1.95
C LEU A 406 10.36 1.13 -2.03
N GLU A 407 10.47 0.41 -0.90
CA GLU A 407 10.19 -1.03 -0.89
C GLU A 407 8.69 -1.31 -1.11
N VAL A 408 8.41 -2.18 -2.08
CA VAL A 408 7.06 -2.67 -2.37
C VAL A 408 6.84 -3.90 -1.48
N ASP A 409 5.94 -3.83 -0.51
CA ASP A 409 5.64 -4.94 0.38
C ASP A 409 4.44 -5.75 -0.16
N PRO A 410 4.66 -6.96 -0.69
CA PRO A 410 3.61 -7.84 -1.21
C PRO A 410 2.80 -8.54 -0.12
N ASP A 411 3.06 -8.21 1.15
CA ASP A 411 2.62 -8.93 2.34
C ASP A 411 3.38 -10.26 2.57
N VAL A 412 3.02 -10.99 3.63
CA VAL A 412 3.77 -12.18 4.06
C VAL A 412 3.63 -13.37 3.10
N VAL A 413 4.63 -14.25 3.15
CA VAL A 413 4.62 -15.55 2.46
C VAL A 413 4.44 -16.69 3.47
N TYR A 414 4.04 -17.87 2.96
CA TYR A 414 3.80 -19.06 3.77
C TYR A 414 4.69 -20.24 3.36
N PHE A 415 5.03 -21.05 4.36
CA PHE A 415 5.70 -22.34 4.31
C PHE A 415 4.92 -23.41 5.07
N ARG A 416 4.14 -23.02 6.08
CA ARG A 416 3.31 -23.96 6.86
C ARG A 416 2.24 -24.59 5.98
N SER A 417 2.06 -25.90 6.11
CA SER A 417 0.83 -26.59 5.70
C SER A 417 -0.25 -26.55 6.78
N ARG A 418 0.16 -26.40 8.04
CA ARG A 418 -0.75 -26.35 9.19
C ARG A 418 -1.60 -25.09 9.11
N LEU A 419 -2.92 -25.26 9.22
CA LEU A 419 -3.90 -24.16 9.19
C LEU A 419 -3.71 -23.27 7.94
N ASN A 420 -3.44 -23.90 6.80
CA ASN A 420 -3.25 -23.24 5.52
C ASN A 420 -3.96 -24.02 4.41
N LEU A 421 -4.80 -23.33 3.64
CA LEU A 421 -5.57 -23.89 2.52
C LEU A 421 -4.88 -23.66 1.16
N LEU A 422 -3.78 -22.89 1.14
CA LEU A 422 -3.02 -22.66 -0.09
C LEU A 422 -2.31 -23.93 -0.54
N THR A 423 -2.39 -24.23 -1.83
CA THR A 423 -1.58 -25.28 -2.46
C THR A 423 -0.10 -24.89 -2.49
N GLU A 424 0.78 -25.86 -2.68
CA GLU A 424 2.23 -25.60 -2.82
C GLU A 424 2.52 -24.62 -3.97
N GLN A 425 1.79 -24.72 -5.08
CA GLN A 425 1.90 -23.80 -6.22
C GLN A 425 1.51 -22.37 -5.83
N GLN A 426 0.41 -22.19 -5.09
CA GLN A 426 -0.05 -20.87 -4.65
C GLN A 426 0.90 -20.24 -3.63
N GLN A 427 1.43 -21.04 -2.69
CA GLN A 427 2.50 -20.60 -1.78
C GLN A 427 3.78 -20.24 -2.56
N GLY A 428 4.09 -20.99 -3.62
CA GLY A 428 5.16 -20.69 -4.57
C GLY A 428 5.00 -19.31 -5.22
N LEU A 429 3.80 -18.98 -5.72
CA LEU A 429 3.51 -17.67 -6.32
C LEU A 429 3.73 -16.51 -5.33
N LEU A 430 3.34 -16.68 -4.07
CA LEU A 430 3.60 -15.67 -3.02
C LEU A 430 5.11 -15.46 -2.80
N ARG A 431 5.87 -16.56 -2.69
CA ARG A 431 7.33 -16.52 -2.51
C ARG A 431 8.06 -15.90 -3.70
N ASP A 432 7.64 -16.25 -4.92
CA ASP A 432 8.20 -15.70 -6.15
C ASP A 432 7.90 -14.20 -6.27
N LEU A 433 6.69 -13.76 -5.89
CA LEU A 433 6.34 -12.34 -5.89
C LEU A 433 7.13 -11.54 -4.85
N ALA A 434 7.35 -12.11 -3.66
CA ALA A 434 8.23 -11.53 -2.64
C ALA A 434 9.68 -11.38 -3.10
N ASP A 435 10.20 -12.34 -3.86
CA ASP A 435 11.51 -12.22 -4.50
C ASP A 435 11.55 -11.11 -5.55
N ILE A 436 10.50 -11.00 -6.38
CA ILE A 436 10.37 -9.93 -7.39
C ILE A 436 10.31 -8.55 -6.74
N CYS A 437 9.61 -8.43 -5.61
CA CYS A 437 9.53 -7.17 -4.85
C CYS A 437 10.81 -6.85 -4.09
N GLY A 438 11.63 -7.87 -3.78
CA GLY A 438 12.80 -7.74 -2.91
C GLY A 438 12.44 -7.55 -1.43
N PHE A 439 11.19 -7.83 -1.03
CA PHE A 439 10.68 -7.68 0.31
C PHE A 439 10.13 -9.01 0.80
N ARG A 440 10.65 -9.51 1.93
CA ARG A 440 10.33 -10.85 2.44
C ARG A 440 9.87 -10.79 3.88
N ALA A 441 8.61 -11.15 4.08
CA ALA A 441 8.02 -11.29 5.39
C ALA A 441 7.38 -12.67 5.55
N VAL A 442 7.45 -13.26 6.75
CA VAL A 442 6.86 -14.56 7.07
C VAL A 442 6.14 -14.45 8.41
N SER A 443 4.94 -15.04 8.50
CA SER A 443 4.21 -15.12 9.77
C SER A 443 4.17 -16.50 10.40
N ASP A 444 4.81 -17.48 9.77
CA ASP A 444 4.80 -18.84 10.27
C ASP A 444 5.63 -18.96 11.54
N PRO A 445 5.04 -19.39 12.66
CA PRO A 445 5.81 -19.65 13.86
C PRO A 445 6.72 -20.86 13.64
N PRO A 446 8.00 -20.83 14.05
CA PRO A 446 8.89 -21.98 13.89
C PRO A 446 8.32 -23.27 14.52
N GLY A 447 7.58 -23.16 15.63
CA GLY A 447 6.93 -24.30 16.29
C GLY A 447 5.72 -24.89 15.53
N TRP A 448 5.25 -24.25 14.45
CA TRP A 448 4.20 -24.79 13.59
C TRP A 448 4.74 -25.51 12.37
N LEU A 449 6.00 -25.25 12.01
CA LEU A 449 6.66 -25.82 10.83
C LEU A 449 7.16 -27.23 11.13
N ARG A 450 6.95 -28.13 10.18
CA ARG A 450 7.70 -29.40 10.16
C ARG A 450 9.18 -29.12 9.85
N PRO A 451 10.10 -30.07 10.15
CA PRO A 451 11.51 -29.90 9.84
C PRO A 451 11.79 -29.55 8.36
N ASP A 452 11.08 -30.16 7.42
CA ASP A 452 11.20 -29.87 5.98
C ASP A 452 10.73 -28.46 5.61
N GLU A 453 9.66 -27.98 6.23
CA GLU A 453 9.14 -26.63 6.00
C GLU A 453 10.07 -25.56 6.59
N LEU A 454 10.65 -25.83 7.77
CA LEU A 454 11.62 -24.95 8.42
C LEU A 454 12.92 -24.85 7.59
N GLU A 455 13.39 -25.97 7.04
CA GLU A 455 14.54 -26.00 6.13
C GLU A 455 14.25 -25.20 4.86
N ALA A 456 13.09 -25.41 4.23
CA ALA A 456 12.67 -24.67 3.04
C ALA A 456 12.57 -23.15 3.30
N MET A 457 11.99 -22.75 4.42
CA MET A 457 11.91 -21.34 4.84
C MET A 457 13.32 -20.75 5.02
N THR A 458 14.20 -21.47 5.71
CA THR A 458 15.58 -21.02 5.96
C THR A 458 16.36 -20.87 4.65
N ALA A 459 16.25 -21.84 3.75
CA ALA A 459 16.89 -21.79 2.43
C ALA A 459 16.38 -20.61 1.61
N TYR A 460 15.06 -20.41 1.54
CA TYR A 460 14.43 -19.29 0.84
C TYR A 460 14.92 -17.94 1.36
N LEU A 461 14.85 -17.72 2.68
CA LEU A 461 15.25 -16.47 3.32
C LEU A 461 16.76 -16.19 3.20
N THR A 462 17.58 -17.21 2.95
CA THR A 462 19.03 -17.05 2.71
C THR A 462 19.35 -16.73 1.25
N ALA A 463 18.63 -17.36 0.30
CA ALA A 463 18.86 -17.16 -1.13
C ALA A 463 18.53 -15.72 -1.56
N ARG A 464 19.13 -15.23 -2.65
CA ARG A 464 18.78 -13.96 -3.30
C ARG A 464 18.85 -14.18 -4.82
N PRO A 465 17.74 -14.61 -5.45
CA PRO A 465 17.76 -14.96 -6.86
C PRO A 465 17.94 -13.72 -7.74
N GLU A 466 18.54 -13.91 -8.91
CA GLU A 466 18.51 -12.90 -9.97
C GLU A 466 17.10 -12.86 -10.57
N VAL A 467 16.45 -11.69 -10.48
CA VAL A 467 15.11 -11.46 -11.04
C VAL A 467 15.23 -10.70 -12.35
N ARG A 468 14.63 -11.25 -13.41
CA ARG A 468 14.48 -10.58 -14.70
C ARG A 468 13.03 -10.59 -15.14
N ARG A 469 12.49 -9.41 -15.47
CA ARG A 469 11.16 -9.30 -16.07
C ARG A 469 11.18 -9.77 -17.53
N LEU A 470 10.21 -10.59 -17.92
CA LEU A 470 10.05 -11.12 -19.28
C LEU A 470 8.81 -10.53 -19.98
N GLY A 471 7.89 -9.97 -19.20
CA GLY A 471 6.69 -9.29 -19.67
C GLY A 471 5.86 -8.80 -18.49
N ARG A 472 4.62 -8.38 -18.75
CA ARG A 472 3.78 -7.74 -17.72
C ARG A 472 3.62 -8.62 -16.47
N TYR A 473 3.38 -9.91 -16.65
CA TYR A 473 3.13 -10.90 -15.58
C TYR A 473 4.09 -12.09 -15.59
N ARG A 474 5.16 -12.04 -16.41
CA ARG A 474 6.12 -13.13 -16.57
C ARG A 474 7.52 -12.69 -16.14
N PHE A 475 8.20 -13.52 -15.37
CA PHE A 475 9.51 -13.25 -14.78
C PHE A 475 10.40 -14.49 -14.88
N ALA A 476 11.72 -14.29 -14.83
CA ALA A 476 12.70 -15.34 -14.63
C ALA A 476 13.41 -15.12 -13.29
N LEU A 477 13.41 -16.13 -12.42
CA LEU A 477 14.12 -16.16 -11.14
C LEU A 477 15.22 -17.23 -11.24
N ASP A 478 16.49 -16.84 -11.29
CA ASP A 478 17.63 -17.74 -11.57
C ASP A 478 17.40 -18.64 -12.81
N GLY A 479 16.77 -18.08 -13.85
CA GLY A 479 16.45 -18.77 -15.09
C GLY A 479 15.17 -19.62 -15.06
N ARG A 480 14.53 -19.84 -13.89
CA ARG A 480 13.20 -20.46 -13.79
C ARG A 480 12.13 -19.44 -14.16
N GLU A 481 11.30 -19.77 -15.13
CA GLU A 481 10.17 -18.93 -15.50
C GLU A 481 9.03 -19.02 -14.47
N VAL A 482 8.47 -17.86 -14.14
CA VAL A 482 7.29 -17.68 -13.28
C VAL A 482 6.27 -16.87 -14.05
N ASP A 483 5.04 -17.36 -14.13
CA ASP A 483 3.94 -16.72 -14.84
C ASP A 483 2.73 -16.52 -13.92
N PHE A 484 2.34 -15.25 -13.73
CA PHE A 484 1.20 -14.85 -12.91
C PHE A 484 -0.07 -14.61 -13.75
N THR A 485 -0.05 -14.87 -15.05
CA THR A 485 -1.18 -14.59 -15.96
C THR A 485 -2.47 -15.27 -15.48
N THR A 486 -2.40 -16.51 -15.00
CA THR A 486 -3.59 -17.23 -14.49
C THR A 486 -4.14 -16.63 -13.20
N ALA A 487 -3.29 -16.02 -12.36
CA ALA A 487 -3.73 -15.29 -11.19
C ALA A 487 -4.51 -14.02 -11.58
N VAL A 488 -4.07 -13.29 -12.61
CA VAL A 488 -4.70 -12.04 -13.06
C VAL A 488 -5.96 -12.30 -13.90
N THR A 489 -5.89 -13.24 -14.83
CA THR A 489 -6.99 -13.61 -15.74
C THR A 489 -7.35 -15.10 -15.59
N PRO A 490 -8.21 -15.46 -14.61
CA PRO A 490 -8.55 -16.87 -14.30
C PRO A 490 -9.37 -17.57 -15.40
N GLU A 491 -9.85 -16.83 -16.39
CA GLU A 491 -10.57 -17.36 -17.55
C GLU A 491 -9.62 -17.95 -18.61
N ALA A 492 -8.31 -17.68 -18.51
CA ALA A 492 -7.28 -18.23 -19.39
C ALA A 492 -6.99 -19.72 -19.12
N GLU A 493 -7.46 -20.28 -18.01
CA GLU A 493 -7.40 -21.72 -17.75
C GLU A 493 -8.66 -22.41 -18.27
N GLN A 494 -8.47 -23.40 -19.13
CA GLN A 494 -9.50 -24.36 -19.50
C GLN A 494 -9.89 -25.14 -18.23
N ARG A 495 -10.95 -24.70 -17.54
CA ARG A 495 -11.40 -25.27 -16.25
C ARG A 495 -11.88 -26.73 -16.31
N TYR A 496 -11.91 -27.32 -17.51
CA TYR A 496 -12.22 -28.72 -17.75
C TYR A 496 -11.14 -29.33 -18.65
N PRO A 497 -10.60 -30.51 -18.30
CA PRO A 497 -9.74 -31.25 -19.20
C PRO A 497 -10.63 -31.86 -20.29
N ILE A 498 -10.84 -31.12 -21.37
CA ILE A 498 -11.38 -31.70 -22.61
C ILE A 498 -10.17 -31.89 -23.51
N ALA A 499 -9.68 -33.14 -23.53
CA ALA A 499 -8.67 -33.62 -24.47
C ALA A 499 -9.23 -33.66 -25.90
#